data_AF-A0A968UQ53-F1
#
_entry.id   AF-A0A968UQ53-F1
#
_cell.length_a   1.000
_cell.length_b   1.000
_cell.length_c   1.000
_cell.angle_alpha   90.00
_cell.angle_beta   90.00
_cell.angle_gamma   90.00
#
_symmetry.space_group_name_H-M   'P 1'
#
loop_
_entity.id
_entity.type
_entity.pdbx_description
1 polymer ?
#
loop_
_entity_poly.entity_id
_entity_poly.type
_entity_poly.pdbx_seq_one_letter_code
_entity_poly.pdbx_strand_id
1 'polypeptide(L)' 'MCRKKLPADRYAVTTHKGSRDNIGDTIYRLYGEWLPNSNEELADLPCIFTSLLNGILVLQAVEGTRRD' A
#
# COMPACT_ATOMS: atom_id res chain seq x y z
N MET A 1 -20.09 -13.89 2.44
CA MET A 1 -18.98 -13.59 1.51
C MET A 1 -19.17 -12.18 0.96
N CYS A 2 -18.75 -11.15 1.70
CA CYS A 2 -18.89 -9.76 1.25
C CYS A 2 -17.78 -9.44 0.25
N ARG A 3 -18.12 -9.26 -1.03
CA ARG A 3 -17.19 -8.73 -2.03
C ARG A 3 -17.22 -7.21 -1.95
N LYS A 4 -16.29 -6.60 -1.21
CA LYS A 4 -16.00 -5.17 -1.37
C LYS A 4 -15.19 -5.01 -2.65
N LYS A 5 -15.69 -4.19 -3.58
CA LYS A 5 -14.90 -3.77 -4.74
C LYS A 5 -13.85 -2.78 -4.25
N LEU A 6 -12.62 -2.93 -4.73
CA LEU A 6 -11.64 -1.87 -4.62
C LEU A 6 -12.19 -0.67 -5.41
N PRO A 7 -12.29 0.52 -4.82
CA PRO A 7 -12.61 1.71 -5.61
C PRO A 7 -11.59 1.88 -6.73
N ALA A 8 -12.02 2.45 -7.85
CA ALA A 8 -11.18 2.74 -9.01
C ALA A 8 -10.29 3.96 -8.73
N ASP A 9 -9.52 3.86 -7.66
CA ASP A 9 -8.60 4.87 -7.18
C ASP A 9 -7.15 4.44 -7.45
N ARG A 10 -6.21 5.33 -7.18
CA ARG A 10 -4.78 5.04 -7.34
C ARG A 10 -4.28 4.29 -6.09
N TYR A 11 -3.38 3.34 -6.32
CA TYR A 11 -2.77 2.57 -5.24
C TYR A 11 -1.25 2.54 -5.41
N ALA A 12 -0.56 2.80 -4.32
CA ALA A 12 0.83 2.39 -4.16
C ALA A 12 0.86 0.88 -3.90
N VAL A 13 1.69 0.16 -4.65
CA VAL A 13 1.77 -1.30 -4.60
C VAL A 13 3.20 -1.72 -4.29
N THR A 14 3.37 -2.55 -3.26
CA THR A 14 4.66 -3.17 -2.95
C THR A 14 4.48 -4.62 -2.55
N THR A 15 5.53 -5.43 -2.73
CA THR A 15 5.51 -6.86 -2.37
C THR A 15 6.54 -7.11 -1.28
N HIS A 16 6.07 -7.57 -0.12
CA HIS A 16 6.93 -8.11 0.91
C HIS A 16 7.34 -9.54 0.54
N LYS A 17 8.65 -9.78 0.45
CA LYS A 17 9.24 -11.11 0.27
C LYS A 17 10.07 -11.44 1.52
N GLY A 18 9.75 -12.53 2.19
CA GLY A 18 10.44 -12.95 3.42
C GLY A 18 9.49 -13.44 4.50
N SER A 19 10.00 -13.56 5.73
CA SER A 19 9.16 -13.90 6.88
C SER A 19 8.13 -12.80 7.13
N ARG A 20 6.88 -13.22 7.40
CA ARG A 20 5.79 -12.31 7.77
C ARG A 20 6.12 -11.46 9.00
N ASP A 21 7.00 -11.93 9.87
CA ASP A 21 7.44 -11.20 11.06
C ASP A 21 8.13 -9.87 10.70
N ASN A 22 8.74 -9.80 9.51
CA ASN A 22 9.46 -8.63 9.02
C ASN A 22 8.62 -7.75 8.09
N ILE A 23 7.30 -7.96 7.99
CA ILE A 23 6.45 -7.14 7.13
C ILE A 23 6.47 -5.66 7.55
N GLY A 24 6.74 -5.39 8.83
CA GLY A 24 6.94 -4.05 9.37
C GLY A 24 7.99 -3.24 8.60
N ASP A 25 9.06 -3.86 8.12
CA ASP A 25 10.11 -3.17 7.35
C ASP A 25 9.60 -2.72 5.99
N THR A 26 8.77 -3.54 5.33
CA THR A 26 8.15 -3.17 4.05
C THR A 26 7.13 -2.06 4.23
N ILE A 27 6.36 -2.08 5.31
CA ILE A 27 5.45 -1.01 5.69
C ILE A 27 6.24 0.27 5.96
N TYR A 28 7.31 0.19 6.77
CA TYR A 28 8.15 1.33 7.10
C TYR A 28 8.73 1.98 5.84
N ARG A 29 9.27 1.20 4.90
CA ARG A 29 9.77 1.74 3.63
C ARG A 29 8.67 2.39 2.79
N LEU A 30 7.47 1.80 2.76
CA LEU A 30 6.36 2.37 2.01
C LEU A 30 5.94 3.75 2.56
N TYR A 31 5.73 3.86 3.87
CA TYR A 31 5.22 5.09 4.50
C TYR A 31 6.31 6.10 4.86
N GLY A 32 7.50 5.64 5.24
CA GLY A 32 8.59 6.48 5.72
C GLY A 32 9.58 6.91 4.65
N GLU A 33 9.75 6.10 3.59
CA GLU A 33 10.73 6.40 2.54
C GLU A 33 10.03 6.75 1.22
N TRP A 34 9.13 5.91 0.73
CA TRP A 34 8.50 6.12 -0.57
C TRP A 34 7.47 7.25 -0.55
N LEU A 35 6.51 7.21 0.39
CA LEU A 35 5.38 8.15 0.43
C LEU A 35 5.82 9.63 0.51
N PRO A 36 6.79 10.04 1.35
CA PRO A 36 7.23 11.44 1.40
C PRO A 36 7.87 11.93 0.09
N ASN A 37 8.30 11.01 -0.79
CA ASN A 37 9.02 11.32 -2.02
C ASN A 37 8.17 11.07 -3.29
N SER A 38 6.93 10.58 -3.18
CA SER A 38 6.14 10.13 -4.32
C SER A 38 5.18 11.18 -4.92
N ASN A 39 5.05 12.35 -4.30
CA ASN A 39 4.00 13.35 -4.60
C ASN A 39 2.58 12.80 -4.41
N GLU A 40 2.44 11.82 -3.54
CA GLU A 40 1.17 11.20 -3.20
C GLU A 40 0.83 11.47 -1.74
N GLU A 41 -0.46 11.51 -1.45
CA GLU A 41 -1.03 11.53 -0.11
C GLU A 41 -1.83 10.25 0.14
N LEU A 42 -2.07 9.93 1.41
CA LEU A 42 -2.88 8.78 1.78
C LEU A 42 -4.36 9.10 1.56
N ALA A 43 -5.02 8.31 0.71
CA ALA A 43 -6.46 8.38 0.60
C ALA A 43 -7.14 7.80 1.86
N ASP A 44 -8.38 8.20 2.13
CA ASP A 44 -9.20 7.70 3.26
C ASP A 44 -9.77 6.30 3.00
N LEU A 45 -8.86 5.35 2.78
CA LEU A 45 -9.15 3.94 2.51
C LEU A 45 -8.16 3.04 3.26
N PRO A 46 -8.61 1.85 3.70
CA PRO A 46 -7.74 0.95 4.45
C PRO A 46 -6.61 0.39 3.56
N CYS A 47 -5.44 0.23 4.15
CA CYS A 47 -4.35 -0.57 3.57
C CYS A 47 -4.77 -2.04 3.45
N ILE A 48 -4.43 -2.68 2.34
CA ILE A 48 -4.86 -4.05 2.02
C ILE A 48 -3.64 -4.96 1.90
N PHE A 49 -3.70 -6.11 2.58
CA PHE A 49 -2.68 -7.14 2.54
C PHE A 49 -3.24 -8.41 1.88
N THR A 50 -2.59 -8.88 0.82
CA THR A 50 -2.95 -10.11 0.12
C THR A 50 -1.80 -11.10 0.17
N SER A 51 -2.05 -12.30 0.69
CA SER A 51 -1.05 -13.38 0.67
C SER A 51 -1.03 -14.06 -0.70
N LEU A 52 0.14 -14.11 -1.33
CA LEU A 52 0.42 -14.73 -2.62
C LEU A 52 1.42 -15.88 -2.44
N LEU A 53 1.60 -16.70 -3.48
CA LEU A 53 2.56 -17.82 -3.46
C LEU A 53 4.00 -17.36 -3.16
N ASN A 54 4.37 -16.14 -3.54
CA ASN A 54 5.73 -15.61 -3.49
C ASN A 54 5.91 -14.43 -2.51
N GLY A 55 4.92 -14.14 -1.66
CA GLY A 55 5.01 -13.03 -0.72
C GLY A 55 3.67 -12.43 -0.32
N ILE A 56 3.71 -11.24 0.26
CA ILE A 56 2.51 -10.49 0.67
C ILE A 56 2.47 -9.21 -0.14
N LEU A 57 1.41 -9.05 -0.93
CA LEU A 57 1.12 -7.82 -1.64
C LEU A 57 0.50 -6.81 -0.67
N VAL A 58 1.04 -5.61 -0.65
CA VAL A 58 0.53 -4.47 0.12
C VAL A 58 0.03 -3.43 -0.86
N LEU A 59 -1.23 -3.03 -0.71
CA LEU A 59 -1.85 -1.96 -1.49
C LEU A 59 -2.27 -0.84 -0.55
N GLN A 60 -1.69 0.33 -0.75
CA GLN A 60 -2.11 1.55 -0.06
C GLN A 60 -2.79 2.47 -1.06
N ALA A 61 -4.04 2.83 -0.79
CA ALA A 61 -4.73 3.83 -1.60
C ALA A 61 -4.05 5.18 -1.44
N VAL A 62 -3.86 5.88 -2.55
CA VAL A 62 -3.21 7.18 -2.59
C VAL A 62 -3.96 8.14 -3.48
N GLU A 63 -3.86 9.42 -3.16
CA GLU A 63 -4.36 10.49 -4.00
C GLU A 63 -3.19 11.41 -4.37
N GLY A 64 -3.19 11.91 -5.61
CA GLY A 64 -2.13 12.83 -6.03
C GLY A 64 -2.24 14.12 -5.22
N THR A 65 -1.12 14.66 -4.75
CA THR A 65 -1.11 15.98 -4.11
C THR A 65 -1.73 16.98 -5.08
N ARG A 66 -2.91 17.54 -4.76
CA ARG A 66 -3.41 18.74 -5.43
C ARG A 66 -2.43 19.85 -5.07
N ARG A 67 -1.48 20.11 -5.96
CA ARG A 67 -0.74 21.37 -5.95
C ARG A 67 -1.66 22.40 -6.60
N ASP A 68 -2.39 23.12 -5.77
CA ASP A 68 -2.92 24.45 -6.11
C ASP A 68 -1.79 25.47 -6.25
#